data_AF-A0A096P806-F1
#
_entry.id   AF-A0A096P806-F1
#
_cell.length_a   1.000
_cell.length_b   1.000
_cell.length_c   1.000
_cell.angle_alpha   90.00
_cell.angle_beta   90.00
_cell.angle_gamma   90.00
#
_symmetry.space_group_name_H-M   'P 1'
#
loop_
_entity.id
_entity.type
_entity.pdbx_description
1 polymer ?
#
loop_
_entity_poly.entity_id
_entity_poly.type
_entity_poly.pdbx_seq_one_letter_code
_entity_poly.pdbx_strand_id
1 'polypeptide(L)'
;MARGVVARCLARARVRTRARERRADDRSSASRRRARAGRRRATEDGAAEDSTDAGGRLSEAELDAAVEEAREILREACAMADRQQREELTRMMSGTSARASAAVEVLRAEALLRGRGLSESDASRVAKELYAEDDLYQEADLLAVQIDRLERAIGALGVDISEMISRSPRTISTDLARATANVMRIRDVFGANKVGQMVMDCPKMLACEDLDDRIERTRACIVKIFSSETQDDTTYAIAEEPNLLFTLPDLPVFARGLSVDISELPMSVQAMLVYATGHENE
;
A
#
# COMPACT_ATOMS: atom_id res chain seq x y z
N MET A 1 23.81 24.21 26.33
CA MET A 1 22.46 23.89 25.79
C MET A 1 21.39 24.85 26.33
N ALA A 2 21.28 26.08 25.81
CA ALA A 2 20.23 27.03 26.29
C ALA A 2 19.66 27.96 25.19
N ARG A 3 20.16 27.89 23.95
CA ARG A 3 19.69 28.75 22.85
C ARG A 3 18.54 28.15 22.01
N GLY A 4 18.27 26.85 22.12
CA GLY A 4 17.23 26.16 21.32
C GLY A 4 15.81 26.22 21.90
N VAL A 5 15.67 26.44 23.20
CA VAL A 5 14.34 26.44 23.86
C VAL A 5 13.64 27.80 23.73
N VAL A 6 14.39 28.91 23.76
CA VAL A 6 13.85 30.27 23.62
C VAL A 6 13.25 30.51 22.22
N ALA A 7 13.84 29.91 21.18
CA ALA A 7 13.34 30.01 19.80
C ALA A 7 11.98 29.30 19.59
N ARG A 8 11.73 28.16 20.27
CA ARG A 8 10.43 27.46 20.18
C ARG A 8 9.31 28.18 20.94
N CYS A 9 9.63 28.90 22.02
CA CYS A 9 8.64 29.70 22.75
C CYS A 9 8.19 30.94 21.96
N LEU A 10 9.10 31.62 21.25
CA LEU A 10 8.77 32.79 20.41
C LEU A 10 7.94 32.42 19.16
N ALA A 11 8.16 31.25 18.57
CA ALA A 11 7.37 30.77 17.42
C ALA A 11 5.91 30.45 17.81
N ARG A 12 5.68 29.84 18.99
CA ARG A 12 4.31 29.59 19.50
C ARG A 12 3.57 30.87 19.88
N ALA A 13 4.26 31.92 20.30
CA ALA A 13 3.66 33.23 20.60
C ALA A 13 3.22 33.98 19.32
N ARG A 14 3.98 33.86 18.21
CA ARG A 14 3.63 34.46 16.91
C ARG A 14 2.46 33.79 16.17
N VAL A 15 2.24 32.49 16.40
CA VAL A 15 1.07 31.79 15.83
C VAL A 15 -0.22 32.14 16.58
N ARG A 16 -0.15 32.32 17.90
CA ARG A 16 -1.32 32.71 18.71
C ARG A 16 -1.76 34.15 18.52
N THR A 17 -0.85 35.06 18.18
CA THR A 17 -1.16 36.46 17.86
C THR A 17 -1.85 36.59 16.50
N ARG A 18 -1.35 35.92 15.45
CA ARG A 18 -2.01 35.88 14.13
C ARG A 18 -3.41 35.24 14.15
N ALA A 19 -3.62 34.23 14.99
CA ALA A 19 -4.94 33.62 15.17
C ALA A 19 -5.93 34.53 15.92
N ARG A 20 -5.44 35.43 16.79
CA ARG A 20 -6.27 36.45 17.47
C ARG A 20 -6.60 37.63 16.55
N GLU A 21 -5.67 38.07 15.71
CA GLU A 21 -5.91 39.14 14.72
C GLU A 21 -6.96 38.71 13.69
N ARG A 22 -6.88 37.50 13.14
CA ARG A 22 -7.89 36.98 12.19
C ARG A 22 -9.30 36.90 12.79
N ARG A 23 -9.43 36.52 14.07
CA ARG A 23 -10.73 36.49 14.77
C ARG A 23 -11.25 37.88 15.14
N ALA A 24 -10.39 38.90 15.24
CA ALA A 24 -10.79 40.28 15.46
C ALA A 24 -11.31 40.93 14.17
N ASP A 25 -10.68 40.63 13.02
CA ASP A 25 -11.11 41.12 11.71
C ASP A 25 -12.46 40.54 11.26
N ASP A 26 -12.74 39.27 11.59
CA ASP A 26 -14.04 38.64 11.32
C ASP A 26 -15.18 39.24 12.16
N ARG A 27 -14.89 39.66 13.40
CA ARG A 27 -15.87 40.39 14.24
C ARG A 27 -16.05 41.84 13.82
N SER A 28 -15.00 42.49 13.30
CA SER A 28 -15.03 43.87 12.78
C SER A 28 -15.81 43.98 11.46
N SER A 29 -15.72 42.96 10.61
CA SER A 29 -16.47 42.87 9.35
C SER A 29 -17.94 42.50 9.56
N ALA A 30 -18.25 41.60 10.52
CA ALA A 30 -19.62 41.26 10.89
C ALA A 30 -20.38 42.43 11.57
N SER A 31 -19.71 43.20 12.44
CA SER A 31 -20.29 44.38 13.09
C SER A 31 -20.54 45.54 12.12
N ARG A 32 -19.65 45.78 11.13
CA ARG A 32 -19.87 46.78 10.07
C ARG A 32 -21.01 46.43 9.12
N ARG A 33 -21.26 45.13 8.86
CA ARG A 33 -22.43 44.70 8.05
C ARG A 33 -23.75 44.91 8.79
N ARG A 34 -23.81 44.66 10.11
CA ARG A 34 -25.00 44.96 10.93
C ARG A 34 -25.28 46.46 11.06
N ALA A 35 -24.24 47.30 11.16
CA ALA A 35 -24.41 48.76 11.20
C ALA A 35 -24.95 49.35 9.88
N ARG A 36 -24.61 48.76 8.72
CA ARG A 36 -25.18 49.17 7.42
C ARG A 36 -26.62 48.70 7.21
N ALA A 37 -27.00 47.55 7.78
CA ALA A 37 -28.39 47.07 7.75
C ALA A 37 -29.31 47.88 8.68
N GLY A 38 -28.80 48.36 9.83
CA GLY A 38 -29.56 49.22 10.74
C GLY A 38 -29.75 50.66 10.26
N ARG A 39 -28.82 51.20 9.45
CA ARG A 39 -28.89 52.59 8.96
C ARG A 39 -29.80 52.82 7.76
N ARG A 40 -30.22 51.76 7.05
CA ARG A 40 -31.20 51.87 5.95
C ARG A 40 -32.65 51.87 6.43
N ARG A 41 -32.90 51.74 7.73
CA ARG A 41 -34.26 51.72 8.33
C ARG A 41 -34.58 52.95 9.20
N ALA A 42 -33.74 53.98 9.20
CA ALA A 42 -33.86 55.12 10.12
C ALA A 42 -33.65 56.50 9.45
N THR A 43 -34.03 56.65 8.19
CA THR A 43 -34.18 57.95 7.54
C THR A 43 -35.31 57.85 6.53
N GLU A 44 -36.54 58.07 7.01
CA GLU A 44 -37.70 58.58 6.27
C GLU A 44 -38.88 58.63 7.26
N ASP A 45 -38.78 59.58 8.21
CA ASP A 45 -39.97 60.11 8.89
C ASP A 45 -40.36 61.38 8.14
N GLY A 46 -41.55 61.36 7.52
CA GLY A 46 -42.06 62.49 6.74
C GLY A 46 -43.44 62.25 6.13
N ALA A 47 -44.46 62.25 7.01
CA ALA A 47 -45.88 62.54 6.74
C ALA A 47 -46.78 61.44 6.14
N ALA A 48 -47.65 60.94 7.02
CA ALA A 48 -49.08 60.65 6.84
C ALA A 48 -49.57 60.10 5.49
N GLU A 49 -50.06 58.85 5.48
CA GLU A 49 -51.50 58.58 5.48
C GLU A 49 -51.78 57.10 5.76
N ASP A 50 -52.94 56.89 6.36
CA ASP A 50 -53.50 55.66 6.86
C ASP A 50 -53.90 54.73 5.70
N SER A 51 -53.28 53.56 5.57
CA SER A 51 -53.92 52.42 4.90
C SER A 51 -53.29 51.08 5.32
N THR A 52 -53.98 50.41 6.23
CA THR A 52 -53.94 48.95 6.37
C THR A 52 -54.21 48.26 5.03
N ASP A 53 -53.21 47.61 4.44
CA ASP A 53 -53.40 46.38 3.65
C ASP A 53 -52.10 45.55 3.61
N ALA A 54 -51.89 44.76 4.66
CA ALA A 54 -50.79 43.81 4.76
C ALA A 54 -51.35 42.39 4.54
N GLY A 55 -51.41 41.94 3.29
CA GLY A 55 -51.81 40.57 2.97
C GLY A 55 -52.34 40.29 1.57
N GLY A 56 -51.90 41.00 0.53
CA GLY A 56 -52.26 40.66 -0.85
C GLY A 56 -51.70 39.29 -1.24
N ARG A 57 -52.57 38.32 -1.56
CA ARG A 57 -52.17 37.08 -2.24
C ARG A 57 -51.57 37.49 -3.60
N LEU A 58 -50.31 37.15 -3.83
CA LEU A 58 -49.67 37.30 -5.15
C LEU A 58 -50.56 36.65 -6.21
N SER A 59 -50.69 37.29 -7.38
CA SER A 59 -51.40 36.66 -8.49
C SER A 59 -50.66 35.40 -8.94
N GLU A 60 -51.37 34.43 -9.50
CA GLU A 60 -50.81 33.14 -9.91
C GLU A 60 -49.59 33.31 -10.84
N ALA A 61 -49.63 34.29 -11.74
CA ALA A 61 -48.53 34.63 -12.64
C ALA A 61 -47.29 35.21 -11.92
N GLU A 62 -47.47 36.03 -10.88
CA GLU A 62 -46.36 36.57 -10.09
C GLU A 62 -45.75 35.49 -9.19
N LEU A 63 -46.58 34.56 -8.71
CA LEU A 63 -46.15 33.44 -7.90
C LEU A 63 -45.35 32.42 -8.73
N ASP A 64 -45.78 32.15 -9.96
CA ASP A 64 -45.04 31.31 -10.90
C ASP A 64 -43.70 31.94 -11.33
N ALA A 65 -43.68 33.25 -11.59
CA ALA A 65 -42.46 33.97 -11.91
C ALA A 65 -41.44 33.94 -10.75
N ALA A 66 -41.91 34.18 -9.51
CA ALA A 66 -41.06 34.11 -8.33
C ALA A 66 -40.55 32.69 -8.04
N VAL A 67 -41.33 31.65 -8.36
CA VAL A 67 -40.92 30.25 -8.22
C VAL A 67 -39.86 29.89 -9.27
N GLU A 68 -39.97 30.34 -10.51
CA GLU A 68 -38.94 30.11 -11.52
C GLU A 68 -37.64 30.86 -11.21
N GLU A 69 -37.73 32.10 -10.74
CA GLU A 69 -36.55 32.85 -10.28
C GLU A 69 -35.87 32.16 -9.09
N ALA A 70 -36.66 31.69 -8.10
CA ALA A 70 -36.12 30.92 -6.98
C ALA A 70 -35.48 29.61 -7.42
N ARG A 71 -36.05 28.92 -8.42
CA ARG A 71 -35.46 27.69 -9.00
C ARG A 71 -34.16 27.98 -9.73
N GLU A 72 -34.09 29.07 -10.48
CA GLU A 72 -32.87 29.50 -11.16
C GLU A 72 -31.74 29.80 -10.17
N ILE A 73 -32.04 30.57 -9.12
CA ILE A 73 -31.09 30.86 -8.04
C ILE A 73 -30.63 29.58 -7.33
N LEU A 74 -31.53 28.62 -7.10
CA LEU A 74 -31.16 27.33 -6.50
C LEU A 74 -30.28 26.49 -7.43
N ARG A 75 -30.56 26.47 -8.74
CA ARG A 75 -29.71 25.78 -9.72
C ARG A 75 -28.32 26.40 -9.78
N GLU A 76 -28.23 27.73 -9.77
CA GLU A 76 -26.94 28.44 -9.74
C GLU A 76 -26.19 28.21 -8.43
N ALA A 77 -26.89 28.22 -7.28
CA ALA A 77 -26.30 27.93 -5.98
C ALA A 77 -25.76 26.50 -5.89
N CYS A 78 -26.49 25.51 -6.41
CA CYS A 78 -26.02 24.12 -6.50
C CYS A 78 -24.81 23.98 -7.44
N ALA A 79 -24.85 24.63 -8.62
CA ALA A 79 -23.72 24.62 -9.54
C ALA A 79 -22.46 25.29 -8.96
N MET A 80 -22.64 26.35 -8.17
CA MET A 80 -21.55 27.01 -7.43
C MET A 80 -21.02 26.13 -6.29
N ALA A 81 -21.90 25.43 -5.56
CA ALA A 81 -21.49 24.51 -4.50
C ALA A 81 -20.67 23.32 -5.04
N ASP A 82 -21.10 22.73 -6.16
CA ASP A 82 -20.38 21.64 -6.83
C ASP A 82 -19.02 22.11 -7.37
N ARG A 83 -18.96 23.34 -7.90
CA ARG A 83 -17.71 23.95 -8.36
C ARG A 83 -16.77 24.24 -7.18
N GLN A 84 -17.29 24.74 -6.07
CA GLN A 84 -16.52 24.97 -4.85
C GLN A 84 -16.01 23.66 -4.24
N GLN A 85 -16.84 22.61 -4.17
CA GLN A 85 -16.40 21.28 -3.72
C GLN A 85 -15.32 20.69 -4.63
N ARG A 86 -15.48 20.82 -5.96
CA ARG A 86 -14.45 20.38 -6.92
C ARG A 86 -13.16 21.19 -6.75
N GLU A 87 -13.24 22.51 -6.64
CA GLU A 87 -12.06 23.37 -6.44
C GLU A 87 -11.39 23.11 -5.08
N GLU A 88 -12.15 22.82 -4.03
CA GLU A 88 -11.62 22.42 -2.73
C GLU A 88 -10.97 21.04 -2.77
N LEU A 89 -11.56 20.07 -3.47
CA LEU A 89 -10.95 18.76 -3.73
C LEU A 89 -9.68 18.89 -4.57
N THR A 90 -9.69 19.66 -5.65
CA THR A 90 -8.52 19.93 -6.50
C THR A 90 -7.44 20.70 -5.74
N ARG A 91 -7.81 21.62 -4.84
CA ARG A 91 -6.87 22.33 -3.95
C ARG A 91 -6.33 21.42 -2.86
N MET A 92 -7.13 20.51 -2.32
CA MET A 92 -6.68 19.46 -1.40
C MET A 92 -5.70 18.51 -2.10
N MET A 93 -5.98 18.10 -3.33
CA MET A 93 -5.11 17.23 -4.14
C MET A 93 -3.88 17.93 -4.73
N SER A 94 -3.91 19.25 -4.94
CA SER A 94 -2.73 20.03 -5.37
C SER A 94 -1.88 20.52 -4.19
N GLY A 95 -2.43 20.47 -2.97
CA GLY A 95 -1.76 20.86 -1.72
C GLY A 95 -1.34 19.69 -0.84
N THR A 96 -1.54 18.44 -1.28
CA THR A 96 -1.10 17.25 -0.55
C THR A 96 0.41 17.25 -0.43
N SER A 97 0.91 17.39 0.80
CA SER A 97 2.29 17.04 1.13
C SER A 97 2.62 15.68 0.52
N ALA A 98 3.85 15.45 0.04
CA ALA A 98 4.29 14.14 -0.48
C ALA A 98 3.85 12.95 0.40
N ARG A 99 3.74 13.17 1.72
CA ARG A 99 3.20 12.20 2.69
C ARG A 99 1.74 11.80 2.48
N ALA A 100 0.88 12.73 2.09
CA ALA A 100 -0.52 12.45 1.80
C ALA A 100 -0.69 11.73 0.46
N SER A 101 0.13 12.06 -0.54
CA SER A 101 0.18 11.30 -1.80
C SER A 101 0.65 9.86 -1.57
N ALA A 102 1.73 9.69 -0.80
CA ALA A 102 2.24 8.37 -0.40
C ALA A 102 1.19 7.54 0.36
N ALA A 103 0.48 8.16 1.31
CA ALA A 103 -0.58 7.48 2.05
C ALA A 103 -1.74 7.02 1.15
N VAL A 104 -2.12 7.82 0.13
CA VAL A 104 -3.15 7.44 -0.84
C VAL A 104 -2.70 6.24 -1.67
N GLU A 105 -1.47 6.21 -2.15
CA GLU A 105 -0.96 5.09 -2.95
C GLU A 105 -0.84 3.80 -2.14
N VAL A 106 -0.38 3.87 -0.89
CA VAL A 106 -0.41 2.72 0.02
C VAL A 106 -1.84 2.22 0.21
N LEU A 107 -2.83 3.09 0.45
CA LEU A 107 -4.24 2.69 0.59
C LEU A 107 -4.82 2.08 -0.70
N ARG A 108 -4.41 2.58 -1.87
CA ARG A 108 -4.80 1.98 -3.17
C ARG A 108 -4.20 0.59 -3.34
N ALA A 109 -2.92 0.40 -3.00
CA ALA A 109 -2.28 -0.90 -3.01
C ALA A 109 -2.94 -1.88 -2.02
N GLU A 110 -3.28 -1.41 -0.80
CA GLU A 110 -4.03 -2.20 0.18
C GLU A 110 -5.40 -2.64 -0.34
N ALA A 111 -6.14 -1.73 -0.99
CA ALA A 111 -7.43 -2.06 -1.60
C ALA A 111 -7.30 -3.08 -2.73
N LEU A 112 -6.25 -2.95 -3.56
CA LEU A 112 -5.94 -3.90 -4.63
C LEU A 112 -5.64 -5.30 -4.08
N LEU A 113 -4.75 -5.40 -3.08
CA LEU A 113 -4.38 -6.68 -2.47
C LEU A 113 -5.58 -7.36 -1.78
N ARG A 114 -6.43 -6.59 -1.10
CA ARG A 114 -7.69 -7.13 -0.54
C ARG A 114 -8.64 -7.62 -1.62
N GLY A 115 -8.76 -6.90 -2.73
CA GLY A 115 -9.55 -7.33 -3.90
C GLY A 115 -9.06 -8.64 -4.51
N ARG A 116 -7.80 -9.02 -4.26
CA ARG A 116 -7.17 -10.28 -4.69
C ARG A 116 -7.23 -11.40 -3.63
N GLY A 117 -7.90 -11.17 -2.49
CA GLY A 117 -8.15 -12.19 -1.48
C GLY A 117 -7.25 -12.15 -0.25
N LEU A 118 -6.33 -11.18 -0.12
CA LEU A 118 -5.53 -11.03 1.10
C LEU A 118 -6.39 -10.53 2.28
N SER A 119 -6.04 -10.98 3.49
CA SER A 119 -6.60 -10.44 4.73
C SER A 119 -6.28 -8.95 4.87
N GLU A 120 -7.10 -8.20 5.61
CA GLU A 120 -6.86 -6.76 5.82
C GLU A 120 -5.50 -6.49 6.48
N SER A 121 -5.11 -7.32 7.45
CA SER A 121 -3.81 -7.24 8.12
C SER A 121 -2.65 -7.53 7.17
N ASP A 122 -2.76 -8.55 6.33
CA ASP A 122 -1.70 -8.91 5.39
C ASP A 122 -1.58 -7.89 4.27
N ALA A 123 -2.70 -7.45 3.70
CA ALA A 123 -2.70 -6.42 2.67
C ALA A 123 -2.04 -5.13 3.17
N SER A 124 -2.32 -4.70 4.41
CA SER A 124 -1.69 -3.50 4.98
C SER A 124 -0.20 -3.67 5.23
N ARG A 125 0.23 -4.83 5.73
CA ARG A 125 1.65 -5.12 5.94
C ARG A 125 2.40 -5.15 4.60
N VAL A 126 1.91 -5.94 3.65
CA VAL A 126 2.50 -6.14 2.32
C VAL A 126 2.59 -4.82 1.55
N ALA A 127 1.53 -4.01 1.53
CA ALA A 127 1.53 -2.73 0.83
C ALA A 127 2.59 -1.77 1.38
N LYS A 128 2.77 -1.72 2.70
CA LYS A 128 3.81 -0.89 3.34
C LYS A 128 5.22 -1.42 3.07
N GLU A 129 5.40 -2.73 3.08
CA GLU A 129 6.69 -3.36 2.75
C GLU A 129 7.08 -3.06 1.31
N LEU A 130 6.18 -3.29 0.34
CA LEU A 130 6.43 -3.01 -1.08
C LEU A 130 6.70 -1.53 -1.35
N TYR A 131 5.91 -0.63 -0.77
CA TYR A 131 6.08 0.82 -0.94
C TYR A 131 7.43 1.31 -0.41
N ALA A 132 7.97 0.69 0.63
CA ALA A 132 9.26 1.05 1.20
C ALA A 132 10.46 0.48 0.43
N GLU A 133 10.25 -0.56 -0.39
CA GLU A 133 11.34 -1.28 -1.06
C GLU A 133 11.72 -0.70 -2.41
N ASP A 134 10.74 -0.34 -3.24
CA ASP A 134 11.00 0.08 -4.62
C ASP A 134 10.05 1.20 -5.05
N ASP A 135 10.57 2.15 -5.82
CA ASP A 135 9.79 3.22 -6.42
C ASP A 135 8.73 2.67 -7.38
N LEU A 136 8.96 1.50 -7.99
CA LEU A 136 8.00 0.83 -8.88
C LEU A 136 6.64 0.54 -8.21
N TYR A 137 6.64 0.33 -6.88
CA TYR A 137 5.42 -0.02 -6.12
C TYR A 137 4.76 1.17 -5.43
N GLN A 138 5.28 2.37 -5.70
CA GLN A 138 4.62 3.60 -5.25
C GLN A 138 3.41 3.94 -6.11
N GLU A 139 3.19 3.23 -7.22
CA GLU A 139 2.00 3.33 -8.07
C GLU A 139 1.21 2.02 -8.05
N ALA A 140 -0.01 2.06 -7.51
CA ALA A 140 -0.87 0.88 -7.40
C ALA A 140 -1.21 0.22 -8.75
N ASP A 141 -1.25 1.01 -9.83
CA ASP A 141 -1.58 0.51 -11.18
C ASP A 141 -0.42 -0.31 -11.79
N LEU A 142 0.84 0.09 -11.52
CA LEU A 142 2.02 -0.67 -11.94
C LEU A 142 2.13 -1.97 -11.16
N LEU A 143 1.84 -1.93 -9.85
CA LEU A 143 1.77 -3.12 -9.01
C LEU A 143 0.73 -4.12 -9.55
N ALA A 144 -0.46 -3.64 -9.93
CA ALA A 144 -1.51 -4.48 -10.54
C ALA A 144 -1.00 -5.23 -11.78
N VAL A 145 -0.32 -4.50 -12.67
CA VAL A 145 0.22 -5.05 -13.93
C VAL A 145 1.29 -6.10 -13.64
N GLN A 146 2.15 -5.90 -12.64
CA GLN A 146 3.17 -6.90 -12.30
C GLN A 146 2.55 -8.18 -11.71
N ILE A 147 1.54 -8.04 -10.85
CA ILE A 147 0.80 -9.20 -10.32
C ILE A 147 0.14 -9.98 -11.47
N ASP A 148 -0.54 -9.29 -12.39
CA ASP A 148 -1.17 -9.94 -13.56
C ASP A 148 -0.15 -10.67 -14.46
N ARG A 149 1.04 -10.09 -14.61
CA ARG A 149 2.13 -10.71 -15.38
C ARG A 149 2.64 -11.98 -14.71
N LEU A 150 2.84 -11.94 -13.39
CA LEU A 150 3.25 -13.12 -12.61
C LEU A 150 2.17 -14.20 -12.63
N GLU A 151 0.91 -13.84 -12.43
CA GLU A 151 -0.23 -14.77 -12.55
C GLU A 151 -0.24 -15.47 -13.92
N ARG A 152 0.03 -14.75 -15.01
CA ARG A 152 0.10 -15.35 -16.35
C ARG A 152 1.31 -16.27 -16.54
N ALA A 153 2.47 -15.93 -15.97
CA ALA A 153 3.69 -16.70 -16.18
C ALA A 153 3.73 -17.98 -15.35
N ILE A 154 3.26 -17.92 -14.10
CA ILE A 154 3.45 -19.02 -13.14
C ILE A 154 2.15 -19.52 -12.49
N GLY A 155 1.02 -18.82 -12.67
CA GLY A 155 -0.27 -19.26 -12.10
C GLY A 155 -0.78 -20.59 -12.65
N ALA A 156 -0.38 -20.96 -13.88
CA ALA A 156 -0.72 -22.27 -14.47
C ALA A 156 -0.12 -23.47 -13.70
N LEU A 157 0.83 -23.22 -12.78
CA LEU A 157 1.48 -24.23 -11.96
C LEU A 157 0.70 -24.53 -10.66
N GLY A 158 -0.50 -23.96 -10.49
CA GLY A 158 -1.29 -24.11 -9.27
C GLY A 158 -0.79 -23.25 -8.10
N VAL A 159 0.03 -22.23 -8.38
CA VAL A 159 0.58 -21.30 -7.39
C VAL A 159 -0.46 -20.23 -7.08
N ASP A 160 -0.84 -20.09 -5.80
CA ASP A 160 -1.64 -18.95 -5.34
C ASP A 160 -0.73 -17.74 -5.18
N ILE A 161 -0.76 -16.84 -6.17
CA ILE A 161 0.08 -15.65 -6.22
C ILE A 161 -0.24 -14.69 -5.05
N SER A 162 -1.51 -14.60 -4.64
CA SER A 162 -1.92 -13.76 -3.52
C SER A 162 -1.32 -14.26 -2.21
N GLU A 163 -1.41 -15.56 -1.96
CA GLU A 163 -0.79 -16.18 -0.79
C GLU A 163 0.75 -16.08 -0.85
N MET A 164 1.36 -16.34 -2.01
CA MET A 164 2.80 -16.22 -2.21
C MET A 164 3.31 -14.80 -1.91
N ILE A 165 2.64 -13.77 -2.42
CA ILE A 165 2.96 -12.36 -2.16
C ILE A 165 2.81 -12.05 -0.68
N SER A 166 1.80 -12.59 -0.01
CA SER A 166 1.62 -12.36 1.43
C SER A 166 2.81 -12.87 2.25
N ARG A 167 3.38 -14.02 1.86
CA ARG A 167 4.54 -14.63 2.53
C ARG A 167 5.86 -13.99 2.11
N SER A 168 5.98 -13.58 0.84
CA SER A 168 7.21 -13.00 0.30
C SER A 168 6.91 -11.88 -0.71
N PRO A 169 6.65 -10.64 -0.23
CA PRO A 169 6.28 -9.52 -1.10
C PRO A 169 7.32 -9.20 -2.17
N ARG A 170 8.60 -9.35 -1.82
CA ARG A 170 9.76 -9.15 -2.72
C ARG A 170 9.68 -9.92 -4.02
N THR A 171 8.94 -11.02 -4.09
CA THR A 171 8.83 -11.79 -5.33
C THR A 171 8.13 -11.07 -6.46
N ILE A 172 7.31 -10.05 -6.16
CA ILE A 172 6.71 -9.18 -7.17
C ILE A 172 7.76 -8.48 -8.04
N SER A 173 8.95 -8.19 -7.49
CA SER A 173 10.02 -7.48 -8.22
C SER A 173 10.84 -8.36 -9.13
N THR A 174 10.51 -9.64 -9.21
CA THR A 174 11.24 -10.58 -10.03
C THR A 174 11.05 -10.27 -11.51
N ASP A 175 12.14 -10.22 -12.26
CA ASP A 175 12.09 -10.17 -13.72
C ASP A 175 11.35 -11.42 -14.26
N LEU A 176 10.37 -11.20 -15.14
CA LEU A 176 9.48 -12.26 -15.63
C LEU A 176 10.23 -13.31 -16.44
N ALA A 177 11.22 -12.88 -17.24
CA ALA A 177 12.04 -13.79 -18.04
C ALA A 177 12.85 -14.71 -17.12
N ARG A 178 13.44 -14.15 -16.06
CA ARG A 178 14.14 -14.93 -15.04
C ARG A 178 13.21 -15.86 -14.26
N ALA A 179 12.07 -15.37 -13.79
CA ALA A 179 11.09 -16.21 -13.07
C ALA A 179 10.68 -17.43 -13.92
N THR A 180 10.44 -17.21 -15.21
CA THR A 180 10.06 -18.27 -16.16
C THR A 180 11.20 -19.26 -16.39
N ALA A 181 12.44 -18.76 -16.56
CA ALA A 181 13.62 -19.61 -16.72
C ALA A 181 13.88 -20.47 -15.48
N ASN A 182 13.79 -19.88 -14.28
CA ASN A 182 13.96 -20.58 -13.02
C ASN A 182 12.86 -21.64 -12.81
N VAL A 183 11.60 -21.34 -13.16
CA VAL A 183 10.50 -22.31 -13.14
C VAL A 183 10.77 -23.49 -14.06
N MET A 184 11.20 -23.24 -15.30
CA MET A 184 11.57 -24.31 -16.23
C MET A 184 12.71 -25.14 -15.66
N ARG A 185 13.69 -24.50 -15.05
CA ARG A 185 14.82 -25.20 -14.44
C ARG A 185 14.41 -26.07 -13.26
N ILE A 186 13.58 -25.55 -12.35
CA ILE A 186 13.02 -26.31 -11.21
C ILE A 186 12.25 -27.52 -11.73
N ARG A 187 11.43 -27.33 -12.78
CA ARG A 187 10.68 -28.42 -13.42
C ARG A 187 11.60 -29.53 -13.94
N ASP A 188 12.72 -29.15 -14.55
CA ASP A 188 13.64 -30.10 -15.15
C ASP A 188 14.51 -30.83 -14.10
N VAL A 189 14.79 -30.22 -12.94
CA VAL A 189 15.55 -30.86 -11.84
C VAL A 189 14.66 -31.71 -10.93
N PHE A 190 13.53 -31.16 -10.48
CA PHE A 190 12.71 -31.72 -9.40
C PHE A 190 11.39 -32.34 -9.90
N GLY A 191 11.10 -32.21 -11.20
CA GLY A 191 9.89 -32.73 -11.82
C GLY A 191 8.71 -31.75 -11.77
N ALA A 192 7.80 -31.89 -12.73
CA ALA A 192 6.68 -30.97 -12.93
C ALA A 192 5.69 -30.88 -11.75
N ASN A 193 5.54 -31.98 -11.00
CA ASN A 193 4.55 -32.06 -9.93
C ASN A 193 4.97 -31.29 -8.66
N LYS A 194 6.27 -31.03 -8.47
CA LYS A 194 6.80 -30.36 -7.28
C LYS A 194 6.97 -28.85 -7.45
N VAL A 195 6.99 -28.33 -8.68
CA VAL A 195 7.28 -26.92 -8.97
C VAL A 195 6.34 -25.96 -8.22
N GLY A 196 5.03 -26.20 -8.25
CA GLY A 196 4.05 -25.33 -7.60
C GLY A 196 4.28 -25.23 -6.09
N GLN A 197 4.45 -26.39 -5.44
CA GLN A 197 4.73 -26.46 -4.00
C GLN A 197 6.06 -25.76 -3.65
N MET A 198 7.12 -26.06 -4.39
CA MET A 198 8.44 -25.47 -4.14
C MET A 198 8.44 -23.94 -4.30
N VAL A 199 7.70 -23.42 -5.29
CA VAL A 199 7.55 -21.97 -5.50
C VAL A 199 6.77 -21.33 -4.36
N MET A 200 5.75 -22.00 -3.82
CA MET A 200 4.99 -21.51 -2.65
C MET A 200 5.83 -21.50 -1.36
N ASP A 201 6.65 -22.52 -1.15
CA ASP A 201 7.47 -22.68 0.07
C ASP A 201 8.75 -21.85 0.03
N CYS A 202 9.34 -21.66 -1.16
CA CYS A 202 10.49 -20.80 -1.37
C CYS A 202 10.35 -19.89 -2.60
N PRO A 203 9.52 -18.84 -2.51
CA PRO A 203 9.27 -17.93 -3.64
C PRO A 203 10.55 -17.22 -4.14
N LYS A 204 11.56 -17.08 -3.27
CA LYS A 204 12.87 -16.45 -3.58
C LYS A 204 13.63 -17.17 -4.70
N MET A 205 13.31 -18.44 -4.97
CA MET A 205 13.88 -19.20 -6.08
C MET A 205 13.58 -18.56 -7.44
N LEU A 206 12.45 -17.86 -7.58
CA LEU A 206 12.08 -17.17 -8.81
C LEU A 206 13.08 -16.08 -9.17
N ALA A 207 13.63 -15.37 -8.18
CA ALA A 207 14.56 -14.25 -8.38
C ALA A 207 16.04 -14.64 -8.38
N CYS A 208 16.34 -15.90 -8.07
CA CYS A 208 17.71 -16.40 -7.92
C CYS A 208 18.50 -16.28 -9.24
N GLU A 209 19.69 -15.70 -9.19
CA GLU A 209 20.57 -15.60 -10.38
C GLU A 209 21.40 -16.87 -10.58
N ASP A 210 21.82 -17.50 -9.48
CA ASP A 210 22.77 -18.60 -9.43
C ASP A 210 22.10 -19.94 -9.08
N LEU A 211 20.86 -20.17 -9.54
CA LEU A 211 20.03 -21.29 -9.09
C LEU A 211 20.73 -22.65 -9.26
N ASP A 212 21.38 -22.87 -10.39
CA ASP A 212 22.09 -24.13 -10.67
C ASP A 212 23.28 -24.36 -9.74
N ASP A 213 24.16 -23.37 -9.63
CA ASP A 213 25.31 -23.44 -8.73
C ASP A 213 24.86 -23.61 -7.28
N ARG A 214 23.74 -22.98 -6.90
CA ARG A 214 23.16 -23.09 -5.57
C ARG A 214 22.62 -24.50 -5.30
N ILE A 215 21.94 -25.12 -6.25
CA ILE A 215 21.49 -26.52 -6.13
C ILE A 215 22.68 -27.45 -5.91
N GLU A 216 23.73 -27.32 -6.72
CA GLU A 216 24.93 -28.16 -6.61
C GLU A 216 25.67 -27.93 -5.28
N ARG A 217 25.79 -26.68 -4.83
CA ARG A 217 26.37 -26.36 -3.52
C ARG A 217 25.56 -26.96 -2.38
N THR A 218 24.22 -26.89 -2.43
CA THR A 218 23.36 -27.49 -1.41
C THR A 218 23.50 -29.00 -1.38
N ARG A 219 23.48 -29.67 -2.54
CA ARG A 219 23.74 -31.12 -2.64
C ARG A 219 25.08 -31.49 -2.00
N ALA A 220 26.15 -30.77 -2.34
CA ALA A 220 27.47 -31.00 -1.77
C ALA A 220 27.51 -30.80 -0.25
N CYS A 221 26.74 -29.85 0.29
CA CYS A 221 26.61 -29.67 1.75
C CYS A 221 25.85 -30.83 2.40
N ILE A 222 24.77 -31.33 1.79
CA ILE A 222 24.02 -32.47 2.33
C ILE A 222 24.91 -33.71 2.37
N VAL A 223 25.66 -34.01 1.29
CA VAL A 223 26.61 -35.15 1.25
C VAL A 223 27.72 -35.03 2.30
N LYS A 224 28.14 -33.80 2.66
CA LYS A 224 29.12 -33.60 3.75
C LYS A 224 28.56 -33.93 5.13
N ILE A 225 27.24 -33.86 5.32
CA ILE A 225 26.56 -34.24 6.56
C ILE A 225 26.26 -35.73 6.56
N PHE A 226 25.68 -36.21 5.46
CA PHE A 226 25.25 -37.58 5.27
C PHE A 226 25.97 -38.17 4.07
N SER A 227 27.12 -38.80 4.31
CA SER A 227 27.98 -39.33 3.24
C SER A 227 27.37 -40.48 2.43
N SER A 228 26.26 -41.07 2.91
CA SER A 228 25.51 -42.13 2.23
C SER A 228 24.54 -41.63 1.17
N GLU A 229 24.19 -40.34 1.18
CA GLU A 229 23.17 -39.76 0.29
C GLU A 229 23.63 -39.74 -1.16
N THR A 230 22.75 -40.15 -2.06
CA THR A 230 22.95 -40.09 -3.50
C THR A 230 22.49 -38.76 -4.09
N GLN A 231 22.73 -38.58 -5.39
CA GLN A 231 22.24 -37.40 -6.09
C GLN A 231 20.70 -37.33 -6.11
N ASP A 232 20.02 -38.48 -6.14
CA ASP A 232 18.56 -38.53 -6.14
C ASP A 232 18.01 -38.19 -4.75
N ASP A 233 18.60 -38.74 -3.68
CA ASP A 233 18.21 -38.49 -2.30
C ASP A 233 18.40 -37.01 -1.93
N THR A 234 19.53 -36.41 -2.30
CA THR A 234 19.76 -34.97 -2.12
C THR A 234 18.80 -34.10 -2.95
N THR A 235 18.35 -34.58 -4.11
CA THR A 235 17.34 -33.88 -4.92
C THR A 235 15.97 -33.95 -4.26
N TYR A 236 15.62 -35.11 -3.72
CA TYR A 236 14.40 -35.32 -2.95
C TYR A 236 14.37 -34.43 -1.71
N ALA A 237 15.44 -34.40 -0.92
CA ALA A 237 15.55 -33.55 0.25
C ALA A 237 15.37 -32.05 -0.07
N ILE A 238 15.95 -31.57 -1.18
CA ILE A 238 15.75 -30.18 -1.62
C ILE A 238 14.32 -29.95 -2.12
N ALA A 239 13.68 -30.95 -2.73
CA ALA A 239 12.30 -30.85 -3.19
C ALA A 239 11.28 -30.77 -2.03
N GLU A 240 11.55 -31.47 -0.92
CA GLU A 240 10.74 -31.39 0.29
C GLU A 240 11.00 -30.09 1.06
N GLU A 241 12.26 -29.64 1.16
CA GLU A 241 12.63 -28.40 1.86
C GLU A 241 13.45 -27.44 0.99
N PRO A 242 12.80 -26.67 0.08
CA PRO A 242 13.50 -25.79 -0.86
C PRO A 242 14.23 -24.63 -0.18
N ASN A 243 13.86 -24.28 1.06
CA ASN A 243 14.56 -23.26 1.85
C ASN A 243 16.01 -23.64 2.19
N LEU A 244 16.39 -24.91 2.07
CA LEU A 244 17.78 -25.36 2.20
C LEU A 244 18.71 -24.68 1.19
N LEU A 245 18.23 -24.32 0.00
CA LEU A 245 19.00 -23.62 -1.03
C LEU A 245 19.60 -22.29 -0.56
N PHE A 246 18.93 -21.60 0.36
CA PHE A 246 19.34 -20.28 0.85
C PHE A 246 19.88 -20.29 2.28
N THR A 247 19.79 -21.43 2.96
CA THR A 247 20.18 -21.53 4.38
C THR A 247 21.39 -22.41 4.60
N LEU A 248 21.64 -23.41 3.76
CA LEU A 248 22.70 -24.40 3.96
C LEU A 248 24.04 -23.99 3.34
N PRO A 249 24.13 -23.60 2.04
CA PRO A 249 25.41 -23.36 1.36
C PRO A 249 26.23 -22.22 1.97
N ASP A 250 25.55 -21.24 2.56
CA ASP A 250 26.16 -20.00 3.01
C ASP A 250 26.61 -20.10 4.50
N LEU A 251 26.51 -21.28 5.13
CA LEU A 251 26.94 -21.50 6.51
C LEU A 251 28.48 -21.61 6.61
N PRO A 252 29.10 -20.92 7.59
CA PRO A 252 30.56 -20.92 7.75
C PRO A 252 31.18 -22.30 8.01
N VAL A 253 30.42 -23.24 8.57
CA VAL A 253 30.90 -24.59 8.91
C VAL A 253 31.35 -25.37 7.67
N PHE A 254 30.72 -25.13 6.51
CA PHE A 254 31.04 -25.83 5.26
C PHE A 254 32.29 -25.30 4.54
N ALA A 255 32.81 -24.13 4.94
CA ALA A 255 34.00 -23.53 4.35
C ALA A 255 35.29 -24.34 4.62
N ARG A 256 35.28 -25.22 5.63
CA ARG A 256 36.46 -25.98 6.06
C ARG A 256 36.72 -27.26 5.26
N GLY A 257 35.83 -27.61 4.32
CA GLY A 257 36.04 -28.76 3.42
C GLY A 257 36.02 -30.14 4.08
N LEU A 258 35.56 -30.23 5.33
CA LEU A 258 35.47 -31.47 6.10
C LEU A 258 34.02 -31.98 6.16
N SER A 259 33.85 -33.24 6.57
CA SER A 259 32.55 -33.76 7.00
C SER A 259 32.04 -32.93 8.18
N VAL A 260 30.74 -32.64 8.19
CA VAL A 260 30.10 -31.78 9.20
C VAL A 260 29.07 -32.61 9.95
N ASP A 261 29.18 -32.66 11.28
CA ASP A 261 28.13 -33.27 12.09
C ASP A 261 26.88 -32.38 12.08
N ILE A 262 25.70 -32.98 11.97
CA ILE A 262 24.42 -32.27 11.97
C ILE A 262 24.26 -31.43 13.25
N SER A 263 24.84 -31.87 14.36
CA SER A 263 24.79 -31.17 15.65
C SER A 263 25.47 -29.79 15.63
N GLU A 264 26.38 -29.54 14.68
CA GLU A 264 27.07 -28.25 14.50
C GLU A 264 26.23 -27.21 13.74
N LEU A 265 25.11 -27.63 13.14
CA LEU A 265 24.25 -26.75 12.35
C LEU A 265 23.27 -25.96 13.25
N PRO A 266 22.77 -24.80 12.81
CA PRO A 266 21.68 -24.13 13.51
C PRO A 266 20.45 -25.04 13.66
N MET A 267 19.77 -25.00 14.81
CA MET A 267 18.63 -25.88 15.10
C MET A 267 17.53 -25.85 14.03
N SER A 268 17.28 -24.69 13.42
CA SER A 268 16.32 -24.56 12.31
C SER A 268 16.73 -25.37 11.08
N VAL A 269 18.03 -25.42 10.77
CA VAL A 269 18.58 -26.18 9.64
C VAL A 269 18.60 -27.67 9.96
N GLN A 270 18.91 -28.04 11.20
CA GLN A 270 18.79 -29.44 11.65
C GLN A 270 17.36 -29.95 11.48
N ALA A 271 16.36 -29.18 11.91
CA ALA A 271 14.96 -29.56 11.79
C ALA A 271 14.52 -29.75 10.32
N MET A 272 14.92 -28.83 9.42
CA MET A 272 14.64 -28.96 7.98
C MET A 272 15.30 -30.20 7.38
N LEU A 273 16.57 -30.47 7.71
CA LEU A 273 17.29 -31.63 7.20
C LEU A 273 16.66 -32.94 7.70
N VAL A 274 16.34 -33.05 8.98
CA VAL A 274 15.70 -34.25 9.55
C VAL A 274 14.33 -34.49 8.94
N TYR A 275 13.56 -33.44 8.68
CA TYR A 275 12.29 -33.57 7.98
C TYR A 275 12.48 -34.03 6.53
N ALA A 276 13.40 -33.40 5.81
CA ALA A 276 13.67 -33.67 4.40
C ALA A 276 14.25 -35.06 4.13
N THR A 277 15.12 -35.57 5.01
CA THR A 277 15.76 -36.90 4.88
C THR A 277 15.06 -37.99 5.71
N GLY A 278 14.06 -37.63 6.51
CA GLY A 278 13.38 -38.55 7.43
C GLY A 278 12.36 -39.49 6.77
N HIS A 279 11.90 -39.18 5.55
CA HIS A 279 10.87 -39.96 4.85
C HIS A 279 11.41 -41.14 4.02
N GLU A 280 12.72 -41.39 4.01
CA GLU A 280 13.30 -42.58 3.36
C GLU A 280 13.28 -43.84 4.25
N ASN A 281 12.91 -43.71 5.53
CA ASN A 281 12.91 -44.81 6.51
C ASN A 281 11.51 -45.27 6.95
N GLU A 282 10.43 -44.83 6.30
CA GLU A 282 9.05 -45.34 6.46
C GLU A 282 8.55 -46.05 5.19
#